data_AF-A0A094MBI3-F1
#
_entry.id   AF-A0A094MBI3-F1
#
_cell.length_a   1.000
_cell.length_b   1.000
_cell.length_c   1.000
_cell.angle_alpha   90.00
_cell.angle_beta   90.00
_cell.angle_gamma   90.00
#
_symmetry.space_group_name_H-M   'P 1'
#
loop_
_entity.id
_entity.type
_entity.pdbx_description
1 polymer ?
#
loop_
_entity_poly.entity_id
_entity_poly.type
_entity_poly.pdbx_seq_one_letter_code
_entity_poly.pdbx_strand_id
1 'polypeptide(L)'
;MSSVRKSILCPNCRKLISMDEPECPYCGLKRPGLHNTASAVRNIFFGTNPVMAIIYINIAYYVLALFLGGISNDGSFNFLSPSNQSLFLLGASGTIPVIGAHRFWTLISASFLHG
;
A
#
# COMPACT_ATOMS: atom_id res chain seq x y z
N MET A 1 -17.12 44.48 0.40
CA MET A 1 -17.02 43.03 0.68
C MET A 1 -15.59 42.69 1.10
N SER A 2 -15.38 42.20 2.32
CA SER A 2 -14.06 41.68 2.71
C SER A 2 -13.85 40.30 2.09
N SER A 3 -12.89 40.20 1.16
CA SER A 3 -12.40 38.93 0.65
C SER A 3 -12.00 38.02 1.81
N VAL A 4 -12.51 36.79 1.86
CA VAL A 4 -12.10 35.78 2.84
C VAL A 4 -10.60 35.56 2.65
N ARG A 5 -9.78 36.00 3.61
CA ARG A 5 -8.33 35.81 3.56
C ARG A 5 -7.99 34.38 3.98
N LYS A 6 -7.64 33.53 3.02
CA LYS A 6 -7.04 32.22 3.29
C LYS A 6 -5.52 32.35 3.30
N SER A 7 -4.97 32.71 4.46
CA SER A 7 -3.52 32.73 4.66
C SER A 7 -2.99 31.37 5.10
N ILE A 8 -1.88 30.92 4.54
CA ILE A 8 -1.15 29.71 4.93
C ILE A 8 0.32 30.05 5.23
N LEU A 9 1.00 29.18 5.97
CA LEU A 9 2.46 29.22 6.05
C LEU A 9 3.05 28.49 4.83
N CYS A 10 4.01 29.11 4.14
CA CYS A 10 4.73 28.46 3.06
C CYS A 10 5.49 27.22 3.60
N PRO A 11 5.36 26.03 2.98
CA PRO A 11 6.00 24.81 3.48
C PRO A 11 7.53 24.83 3.39
N ASN A 12 8.12 25.68 2.54
CA ASN A 12 9.57 25.81 2.42
C ASN A 12 10.13 26.88 3.38
N CYS A 13 9.74 28.14 3.22
CA CYS A 13 10.31 29.25 3.99
C CYS A 13 9.56 29.62 5.28
N ARG A 14 8.39 29.01 5.54
CA ARG A 14 7.54 29.26 6.72
C ARG A 14 7.13 30.73 6.90
N LYS A 15 7.11 31.52 5.82
CA LYS A 15 6.52 32.87 5.81
C LYS A 15 5.02 32.78 5.53
N LEU A 16 4.26 33.75 6.04
CA LEU A 16 2.81 33.83 5.87
C LEU A 16 2.49 34.36 4.47
N ILE A 17 1.76 33.58 3.68
CA ILE A 17 1.40 33.89 2.29
C ILE A 17 -0.07 33.60 2.04
N SER A 18 -0.63 34.12 0.93
CA SER A 18 -1.96 33.72 0.48
C SER A 18 -1.95 32.28 -0.06
N MET A 19 -3.04 31.54 0.16
CA MET A 19 -3.21 30.19 -0.40
C MET A 19 -3.28 30.20 -1.94
N ASP A 20 -3.80 31.27 -2.51
CA ASP A 20 -4.05 31.42 -3.95
C ASP A 20 -2.83 31.97 -4.71
N GLU A 21 -1.70 32.12 -4.03
CA GLU A 21 -0.46 32.63 -4.64
C GLU A 21 0.14 31.57 -5.60
N PRO A 22 0.42 31.91 -6.88
CA PRO A 22 1.00 30.95 -7.83
C PRO A 22 2.43 30.56 -7.48
N GLU A 23 3.18 31.45 -6.83
CA GLU A 23 4.56 31.25 -6.42
C GLU A 23 4.86 32.02 -5.13
N CYS A 24 5.57 31.41 -4.19
CA CYS A 24 5.90 32.07 -2.93
C CYS A 24 6.85 33.27 -3.17
N PRO A 25 6.47 34.51 -2.81
CA PRO A 25 7.26 35.71 -3.09
C PRO A 25 8.60 35.77 -2.34
N TYR A 26 8.79 34.91 -1.33
CA TYR A 26 10.00 34.89 -0.51
C TYR A 26 11.01 33.81 -0.91
N CYS A 27 10.58 32.70 -1.49
CA CYS A 27 11.45 31.55 -1.76
C CYS A 27 11.28 30.91 -3.14
N GLY A 28 10.35 31.39 -3.95
CA GLY A 28 10.13 30.89 -5.31
C GLY A 28 9.44 29.51 -5.39
N LEU A 29 8.87 29.02 -4.28
CA LEU A 29 8.14 27.76 -4.30
C LEU A 29 6.86 27.89 -5.13
N LYS A 30 6.77 27.15 -6.23
CA LYS A 30 5.57 27.12 -7.11
C LYS A 30 4.42 26.37 -6.44
N ARG A 31 3.20 26.92 -6.56
CA ARG A 31 1.93 26.36 -6.05
C ARG A 31 2.00 25.89 -4.58
N PRO A 32 2.35 26.78 -3.63
CA PRO A 32 2.43 26.44 -2.22
C PRO A 32 1.11 25.90 -1.64
N GLY A 33 -0.05 26.37 -2.12
CA GLY A 33 -1.37 25.88 -1.72
C GLY A 33 -1.62 24.40 -2.06
N LEU A 34 -0.99 23.87 -3.11
CA LEU A 34 -1.19 22.48 -3.56
C LEU A 34 -0.40 21.48 -2.70
N HIS A 35 0.68 21.92 -2.05
CA HIS A 35 1.51 21.05 -1.21
C HIS A 35 0.71 20.42 -0.06
N ASN A 36 -0.27 21.14 0.49
CA ASN A 36 -1.14 20.62 1.54
C ASN A 36 -2.16 19.58 1.02
N THR A 37 -2.54 19.67 -0.27
CA THR A 37 -3.40 18.64 -0.90
C THR A 37 -2.60 17.39 -1.28
N ALA A 38 -1.34 17.55 -1.70
CA ALA A 38 -0.46 16.44 -2.01
C ALA A 38 -0.13 15.59 -0.76
N SER A 39 0.07 16.23 0.41
CA SER A 39 0.21 15.52 1.67
C SER A 39 -1.08 14.81 2.09
N ALA A 40 -2.25 15.43 1.87
CA ALA A 40 -3.54 14.79 2.15
C ALA A 40 -3.79 13.55 1.28
N VAL A 41 -3.50 13.62 -0.02
CA VAL A 41 -3.60 12.47 -0.93
C VAL A 41 -2.63 11.36 -0.51
N ARG A 42 -1.38 11.71 -0.15
CA ARG A 42 -0.43 10.74 0.39
C ARG A 42 -0.94 10.09 1.67
N ASN A 43 -1.63 10.83 2.55
CA ASN A 43 -2.23 10.27 3.75
C ASN A 43 -3.45 9.38 3.48
N ILE A 44 -4.22 9.62 2.40
CA ILE A 44 -5.33 8.74 2.04
C ILE A 44 -4.81 7.41 1.49
N PHE A 45 -3.74 7.43 0.68
CA PHE A 45 -3.16 6.22 0.10
C PHE A 45 -2.20 5.47 1.05
N PHE A 46 -1.54 6.15 1.98
CA PHE A 46 -0.49 5.56 2.85
C PHE A 46 -0.62 5.90 4.35
N GLY A 47 -1.63 6.66 4.77
CA GLY A 47 -1.50 7.53 5.94
C GLY A 47 -2.03 7.04 7.27
N THR A 48 -2.06 5.75 7.57
CA THR A 48 -2.26 5.36 8.98
C THR A 48 -1.30 4.29 9.46
N ASN A 49 -0.97 3.28 8.67
CA ASN A 49 0.19 2.43 8.94
C ASN A 49 0.47 1.49 7.76
N PRO A 50 1.49 1.75 6.91
CA PRO A 50 1.82 0.83 5.82
C PRO A 50 2.16 -0.56 6.35
N VAL A 51 2.71 -0.64 7.56
CA VAL A 51 3.01 -1.92 8.24
C VAL A 51 1.72 -2.69 8.56
N MET A 52 0.71 -2.04 9.13
CA MET A 52 -0.58 -2.71 9.40
C MET A 52 -1.27 -3.15 8.12
N ALA A 53 -1.19 -2.37 7.04
CA ALA A 53 -1.72 -2.77 5.75
C ALA A 53 -1.08 -4.07 5.25
N ILE A 54 0.26 -4.17 5.32
CA ILE A 54 1.00 -5.38 4.97
C ILE A 54 0.59 -6.57 5.86
N ILE A 55 0.45 -6.36 7.16
CA ILE A 55 0.01 -7.40 8.11
C ILE A 55 -1.39 -7.91 7.75
N TYR A 56 -2.35 -7.02 7.51
CA TYR A 56 -3.71 -7.42 7.14
C TYR A 56 -3.75 -8.18 5.82
N ILE A 57 -2.95 -7.78 4.82
CA ILE A 57 -2.84 -8.50 3.55
C ILE A 57 -2.29 -9.91 3.78
N ASN A 58 -1.24 -10.07 4.58
CA ASN A 58 -0.68 -11.39 4.92
C ASN A 58 -1.73 -12.28 5.61
N ILE A 59 -2.47 -11.75 6.59
CA ILE A 59 -3.54 -12.48 7.28
C ILE A 59 -4.61 -12.92 6.28
N ALA A 60 -5.04 -12.04 5.38
CA ALA A 60 -6.03 -12.35 4.36
C ALA A 60 -5.55 -13.49 3.43
N TYR A 61 -4.31 -13.43 2.95
CA TYR A 61 -3.72 -14.48 2.11
C TYR A 61 -3.61 -15.82 2.85
N TYR A 62 -3.23 -15.81 4.12
CA TYR A 62 -3.17 -17.02 4.95
C TYR A 62 -4.55 -17.66 5.13
N VAL A 63 -5.56 -16.89 5.51
CA VAL A 63 -6.94 -17.39 5.67
C VAL A 63 -7.48 -17.95 4.34
N LEU A 64 -7.21 -17.26 3.23
CA LEU A 64 -7.64 -17.69 1.91
C LEU A 64 -6.89 -18.98 1.48
N ALA A 65 -5.61 -19.11 1.82
CA ALA A 65 -4.84 -20.33 1.56
C ALA A 65 -5.37 -21.54 2.34
N LEU A 66 -5.82 -21.35 3.58
CA LEU A 66 -6.49 -22.37 4.39
C LEU A 66 -7.88 -22.73 3.84
N PHE A 67 -8.65 -21.73 3.43
CA PHE A 67 -9.98 -21.94 2.86
C PHE A 67 -9.94 -22.75 1.56
N LEU A 68 -9.00 -22.45 0.66
CA LEU A 68 -8.86 -23.16 -0.61
C LEU A 68 -8.12 -24.50 -0.51
N GLY A 69 -7.18 -24.63 0.42
CA GLY A 69 -6.36 -25.84 0.56
C GLY A 69 -7.00 -26.93 1.40
N GLY A 70 -8.02 -26.59 2.19
CA GLY A 70 -8.53 -27.45 3.25
C GLY A 70 -7.53 -27.56 4.41
N ILE A 71 -7.99 -28.11 5.54
CA ILE A 71 -7.12 -28.47 6.65
C ILE A 71 -6.43 -29.78 6.31
N SER A 72 -5.18 -29.69 5.84
CA SER A 72 -4.33 -30.84 5.54
C SER A 72 -4.09 -31.64 6.84
N ASN A 73 -4.47 -32.91 6.88
CA ASN A 73 -4.22 -33.81 8.03
C ASN A 73 -2.90 -34.61 7.87
N ASP A 74 -1.92 -34.09 7.12
CA ASP A 74 -0.64 -34.76 6.84
C ASP A 74 0.34 -34.68 8.03
N GLY A 75 -0.13 -35.11 9.21
CA GLY A 75 0.65 -35.22 10.44
C GLY A 75 0.26 -34.21 11.53
N SER A 76 0.63 -34.55 12.78
CA SER A 76 0.22 -33.82 13.99
C SER A 76 0.71 -32.37 14.10
N PHE A 77 1.58 -31.91 13.19
CA PHE A 77 2.12 -30.55 13.14
C PHE A 77 1.64 -29.73 11.93
N ASN A 78 0.86 -30.31 11.01
CA ASN A 78 0.45 -29.66 9.75
C ASN A 78 -1.02 -29.21 9.73
N PHE A 79 -1.71 -29.26 10.87
CA PHE A 79 -3.16 -29.01 11.00
C PHE A 79 -3.61 -27.58 10.58
N LEU A 80 -2.70 -26.60 10.51
CA LEU A 80 -2.97 -25.27 9.92
C LEU A 80 -1.92 -24.85 8.90
N SER A 81 -1.25 -25.81 8.25
CA SER A 81 -0.35 -25.52 7.14
C SER A 81 -1.14 -25.46 5.83
N PRO A 82 -1.03 -24.37 5.05
CA PRO A 82 -1.68 -24.27 3.76
C PRO A 82 -1.09 -25.27 2.75
N SER A 83 -1.96 -25.95 2.01
CA SER A 83 -1.56 -26.97 1.02
C SER A 83 -0.74 -26.39 -0.15
N ASN A 84 0.19 -27.15 -0.71
CA ASN A 84 0.94 -26.74 -1.91
C ASN A 84 0.03 -26.33 -3.09
N GLN A 85 -1.13 -26.96 -3.22
CA GLN A 85 -2.11 -26.63 -4.25
C GLN A 85 -2.74 -25.25 -4.03
N SER A 86 -3.09 -24.90 -2.79
CA SER A 86 -3.60 -23.57 -2.49
C SER A 86 -2.50 -22.51 -2.66
N LEU A 87 -1.27 -22.76 -2.24
CA LEU A 87 -0.16 -21.83 -2.52
C LEU A 87 0.00 -21.61 -4.04
N PHE A 88 -0.03 -22.68 -4.84
CA PHE A 88 0.07 -22.55 -6.30
C PHE A 88 -1.08 -21.74 -6.90
N LEU A 89 -2.32 -21.96 -6.46
CA LEU A 89 -3.51 -21.23 -6.92
C LEU A 89 -3.45 -19.74 -6.55
N LEU A 90 -3.12 -19.41 -5.30
CA LEU A 90 -3.05 -18.03 -4.83
C LEU A 90 -1.86 -17.26 -5.44
N GLY A 91 -0.88 -17.99 -5.99
CA GLY A 91 0.20 -17.41 -6.76
C GLY A 91 1.56 -17.52 -6.11
N ALA A 92 1.92 -18.73 -5.68
CA ALA A 92 3.30 -19.10 -5.40
C ALA A 92 4.18 -18.76 -6.61
N SER A 93 5.38 -18.24 -6.34
CA SER A 93 6.36 -17.92 -7.37
C SER A 93 7.21 -19.13 -7.71
N GLY A 94 7.83 -19.11 -8.89
CA GLY A 94 8.69 -20.17 -9.39
C GLY A 94 8.79 -20.15 -10.91
N THR A 95 9.71 -20.92 -11.48
CA THR A 95 9.87 -21.03 -12.94
C THR A 95 8.58 -21.50 -13.62
N ILE A 96 7.88 -22.47 -13.04
CA ILE A 96 6.62 -23.00 -13.56
C ILE A 96 5.48 -21.94 -13.49
N PRO A 97 5.17 -21.32 -12.32
CA PRO A 97 4.14 -20.27 -12.24
C PRO A 97 4.44 -19.00 -13.06
N VAL A 98 5.68 -18.51 -13.03
CA VAL A 98 6.04 -17.19 -13.60
C VAL A 98 6.30 -17.30 -15.09
N ILE A 99 7.13 -18.26 -15.50
CA ILE A 99 7.60 -18.40 -16.88
C ILE A 99 6.71 -19.36 -17.65
N GLY A 100 6.36 -20.50 -17.03
CA GLY A 100 5.52 -21.54 -17.67
C GLY A 100 4.04 -21.15 -17.79
N ALA A 101 3.46 -20.51 -16.78
CA ALA A 101 2.05 -20.11 -16.75
C ALA A 101 1.83 -18.61 -17.01
N HIS A 102 2.89 -17.84 -17.30
CA HIS A 102 2.86 -16.39 -17.53
C HIS A 102 2.18 -15.58 -16.42
N ARG A 103 2.23 -16.06 -15.18
CA ARG A 103 1.57 -15.40 -14.05
C ARG A 103 2.51 -14.43 -13.35
N PHE A 104 2.85 -13.32 -14.00
CA PHE A 104 3.84 -12.36 -13.45
C PHE A 104 3.42 -11.76 -12.11
N TRP A 105 2.12 -11.70 -11.80
CA TRP A 105 1.63 -11.25 -10.50
C TRP A 105 2.09 -12.14 -9.34
N THR A 106 2.50 -13.39 -9.62
CA THR A 106 3.07 -14.31 -8.62
C THR A 106 4.37 -13.81 -8.01
N LEU A 107 5.11 -12.94 -8.72
CA LEU A 107 6.30 -12.27 -8.17
C LEU A 107 5.97 -11.38 -6.97
N ILE A 108 4.75 -10.83 -6.93
CA ILE A 108 4.28 -9.95 -5.87
C ILE A 108 3.47 -10.76 -4.83
N SER A 109 2.54 -11.61 -5.29
CA SER A 109 1.69 -12.37 -4.35
C SER A 109 2.48 -13.39 -3.53
N ALA A 110 3.59 -13.94 -4.06
CA ALA A 110 4.45 -14.83 -3.29
C ALA A 110 5.09 -14.18 -2.06
N SER A 111 5.22 -12.85 -2.02
CA SER A 111 5.71 -12.14 -0.83
C SER A 111 4.75 -12.20 0.36
N PHE A 112 3.49 -12.58 0.14
CA PHE A 112 2.44 -12.69 1.17
C PHE A 112 1.99 -14.13 1.42
N LEU A 113 2.52 -15.09 0.65
CA LEU A 113 2.19 -16.51 0.75
C LEU A 113 3.28 -17.23 1.54
N HIS A 114 2.94 -17.62 2.76
CA HIS A 114 3.81 -18.37 3.66
C HIS A 114 3.09 -19.64 4.12
N GLY A 115 3.81 -20.76 4.18
CA GLY A 115 3.28 -22.09 4.49
C GLY A 115 4.37 -23.06 4.87
#